data_AF-A0A7C8DRZ7-F1
#
_entry.id   AF-A0A7C8DRZ7-F1
#
_cell.length_a   1.000
_cell.length_b   1.000
_cell.length_c   1.000
_cell.angle_alpha   90.00
_cell.angle_beta   90.00
_cell.angle_gamma   90.00
#
_symmetry.space_group_name_H-M   'P 1'
#
loop_
_entity.id
_entity.type
_entity.pdbx_description
1 polymer ?
#
loop_
_entity_poly.entity_id
_entity_poly.type
_entity_poly.pdbx_seq_one_letter_code
_entity_poly.pdbx_strand_id
1 'polypeptide(L)' 'EDWGKLLKDNAAASAILDRLLHRGHLLKFEGKSYRLKEAAEKLAIGKKKE' A
#
# COMPACT_ATOMS: atom_id res chain seq x y z
N GLU A 1 -9.84 10.05 -2.00
CA GLU A 1 -9.70 10.91 -3.18
C GLU A 1 -8.56 10.49 -4.11
N ASP A 2 -7.58 9.72 -3.64
CA ASP A 2 -6.41 9.33 -4.46
C ASP A 2 -6.73 8.46 -5.67
N TRP A 3 -7.75 7.59 -5.59
CA TRP A 3 -8.18 6.76 -6.73
C TRP A 3 -8.69 7.60 -7.91
N GLY A 4 -9.37 8.70 -7.65
CA GLY A 4 -9.84 9.63 -8.68
C GLY A 4 -8.69 10.35 -9.39
N LYS A 5 -7.63 10.71 -8.65
CA LYS A 5 -6.39 11.26 -9.22
C LYS A 5 -5.60 10.21 -10.00
N LEU A 6 -5.52 8.98 -9.48
CA LEU A 6 -4.83 7.86 -10.12
C LEU A 6 -5.48 7.50 -11.47
N LEU A 7 -6.81 7.47 -11.50
CA LEU A 7 -7.59 7.12 -12.69
C LEU A 7 -7.93 8.34 -13.56
N LYS A 8 -7.58 9.54 -13.11
CA LYS A 8 -7.86 10.84 -13.74
C LYS A 8 -9.35 11.11 -14.01
N ASP A 9 -10.23 10.32 -13.43
CA ASP A 9 -11.68 10.41 -13.55
C ASP A 9 -12.33 9.93 -12.26
N ASN A 10 -13.02 10.84 -11.57
CA ASN A 10 -13.70 10.56 -10.32
C ASN A 10 -14.97 9.70 -10.49
N ALA A 11 -15.70 9.88 -11.60
CA ALA A 11 -16.91 9.13 -11.86
C ALA A 11 -16.58 7.66 -12.17
N ALA A 12 -15.60 7.45 -13.05
CA ALA A 12 -15.11 6.11 -13.36
C ALA A 12 -14.49 5.42 -12.13
N ALA A 13 -13.66 6.14 -11.35
CA ALA A 13 -13.09 5.60 -10.12
C ALA A 13 -14.15 5.14 -9.11
N SER A 14 -15.24 5.90 -8.96
CA SER A 14 -16.33 5.56 -8.04
C SER A 14 -17.09 4.32 -8.51
N ALA A 15 -17.39 4.23 -9.81
CA ALA A 15 -18.06 3.07 -10.38
C ALA A 15 -17.22 1.77 -10.25
N ILE A 16 -15.90 1.86 -10.43
CA ILE A 16 -15.01 0.70 -10.25
C ILE A 16 -14.95 0.28 -8.78
N LEU A 17 -14.79 1.24 -7.86
CA LEU A 17 -14.75 0.96 -6.42
C LEU A 17 -16.06 0.33 -5.93
N ASP A 18 -17.21 0.80 -6.40
CA ASP A 18 -18.51 0.19 -6.10
C ASP A 18 -18.54 -1.31 -6.45
N ARG A 19 -18.09 -1.67 -7.66
CA ARG A 19 -18.05 -3.08 -8.11
C ARG A 19 -17.06 -3.93 -7.29
N LEU A 20 -15.90 -3.39 -6.94
CA LEU A 20 -14.90 -4.10 -6.13
C LEU A 20 -15.38 -4.31 -4.69
N LEU A 21 -16.02 -3.30 -4.11
CA LEU A 21 -16.50 -3.33 -2.72
C LEU A 21 -17.81 -4.11 -2.56
N HIS A 22 -18.57 -4.34 -3.63
CA HIS A 22 -19.83 -5.09 -3.57
C HIS A 22 -19.67 -6.54 -3.07
N ARG A 23 -18.54 -7.18 -3.37
CA ARG A 23 -18.26 -8.58 -2.96
C ARG A 23 -16.95 -8.73 -2.19
N GLY A 24 -16.15 -7.67 -2.09
CA GLY A 24 -14.87 -7.69 -1.41
C GLY A 24 -14.98 -7.41 0.09
N HIS A 25 -14.03 -7.94 0.86
CA HIS A 25 -13.84 -7.56 2.26
C HIS A 25 -12.66 -6.60 2.36
N LEU A 26 -12.86 -5.47 3.05
CA LEU A 26 -11.82 -4.47 3.25
C LEU A 26 -10.99 -4.85 4.49
N LEU A 27 -9.73 -5.21 4.27
CA LEU A 27 -8.74 -5.41 5.33
C LEU A 27 -7.85 -4.18 5.41
N LYS A 28 -7.85 -3.52 6.57
CA LYS A 28 -6.96 -2.41 6.86
C LYS A 28 -5.76 -2.95 7.61
N PHE A 29 -4.57 -2.71 7.07
CA PHE A 29 -3.31 -3.04 7.70
C PHE A 29 -2.68 -1.78 8.27
N GLU A 30 -2.16 -1.89 9.49
CA GLU A 30 -1.44 -0.83 10.17
C GLU A 30 -0.01 -1.30 10.49
N GLY A 31 0.88 -0.33 10.74
CA GLY A 31 2.28 -0.60 11.06
C GLY A 31 3.25 -0.36 9.90
N LYS A 32 4.54 -0.55 10.19
CA LYS A 32 5.62 -0.28 9.24
C LYS A 32 5.85 -1.46 8.31
N SER A 33 6.27 -1.15 7.08
CA SER A 33 6.61 -2.17 6.06
C SER A 33 7.66 -3.15 6.58
N TYR A 34 7.34 -4.45 6.54
CA TYR A 34 8.27 -5.51 6.89
C TYR A 34 9.52 -5.50 6.00
N ARG A 35 9.36 -5.15 4.72
CA ARG A 35 10.47 -4.99 3.78
C ARG A 35 11.45 -3.90 4.21
N LEU A 36 10.94 -2.80 4.78
CA LEU A 36 11.80 -1.73 5.29
C LEU A 36 12.52 -2.14 6.57
N LYS A 37 11.87 -2.93 7.44
CA LYS A 37 12.51 -3.52 8.62
C LYS A 37 13.69 -4.41 8.19
N GLU A 38 13.47 -5.36 7.28
CA GLU A 38 14.52 -6.25 6.79
C GLU A 38 15.65 -5.49 6.08
N ALA A 39 15.32 -4.48 5.27
CA ALA A 39 16.33 -3.65 4.63
C ALA A 39 17.19 -2.90 5.66
N ALA A 40 16.56 -2.34 6.69
CA ALA A 40 17.27 -1.68 7.78
C ALA A 40 18.16 -2.65 8.56
N GLU A 41 17.69 -3.87 8.85
CA GLU A 41 18.47 -4.92 9.50
C GLU A 41 19.69 -5.35 8.66
N LYS A 42 19.51 -5.55 7.34
CA LYS A 42 20.61 -5.86 6.42
C LYS A 42 21.66 -4.75 6.39
N LEU A 43 21.22 -3.49 6.33
CA LEU A 43 22.12 -2.34 6.37
C LEU A 43 22.87 -2.24 7.70
N ALA A 44 22.19 -2.53 8.82
CA ALA A 44 22.80 -2.54 10.15
C ALA A 44 23.83 -3.67 10.32
N ILE A 45 23.59 -4.84 9.72
CA ILE A 45 24.57 -5.96 9.71
C ILE A 45 25.80 -5.60 8.87
N GLY A 46 25.61 -4.95 7.71
CA GLY A 46 26.71 -4.47 6.87
C GLY A 46 27.64 -3.51 7.61
N LYS A 47 27.07 -2.54 8.33
CA LYS A 47 27.82 -1.56 9.15
C LYS A 47 28.60 -2.17 10.33
N LYS A 48 28.26 -3.38 10.76
CA LYS A 48 28.94 -4.07 11.87
C LYS A 48 30.16 -4.89 11.43
N LYS A 49 30.32 -5.09 10.12
CA LYS A 49 31.44 -5.81 9.50
C LYS A 49 32.57 -4.88 9.04
N GLU A 50 32.30 -3.58 8.94
CA GLU A 50 33.32 -2.53 8.85
C GLU A 50 33.79 -2.14 10.26
#